data_AF-G4TG66-F1
#
_entry.id   AF-G4TG66-F1
#
_cell.length_a   1.000
_cell.length_b   1.000
_cell.length_c   1.000
_cell.angle_alpha   90.00
_cell.angle_beta   90.00
_cell.angle_gamma   90.00
#
_symmetry.space_group_name_H-M   'P 1'
#
loop_
_entity.id
_entity.type
_entity.pdbx_description
1 polymer ?
#
loop_
_entity_poly.entity_id
_entity_poly.type
_entity_poly.pdbx_seq_one_letter_code
_entity_poly.pdbx_strand_id
1 'polypeptide(L)'
;MDDAAEAPNATLKETGNATGEQNADSGEEDQMLDWSKLAPKPSKASRALPKRGEKAFEPIAAGPSAYQKHTLEKAREAMYTALSAQREIQTKRLSQAIWIPSLYRAHVVDSRGVVFVSLGSYVRRPETPHKRLELLPEEILYMVERGSMLCWKESAALAASTYEKDGDDQIQLIGEPMSAQQCFTEMLGKGRVSMEQYQVYAYLKRFGYTVRRAQPLPESEYVVFQHPLQKVSLWQRISLRISTLFALISRFLSGDWWTRFHPGIMSSLHKDAHYPSIFNRLRIRPHPGPVHQVTKTSPYQVFFHVWKPETAWNRTQPTRPDFEIVVVNARTTSFPTIFDLTALYDELPTVPPLLNNAPIRRHATQRWSFGVFSSLRSYLWPTVDKRVNVFGTLKAGKNTVILAVVDAGTMSMYRFNQGCFEDWPMI
;
A
#
# COMPACT_ATOMS: atom_id res chain seq x y z
N MET A 1 25.93 44.23 -48.22
CA MET A 1 27.40 44.08 -48.18
C MET A 1 27.80 44.63 -46.82
N ASP A 2 27.95 43.83 -45.76
CA ASP A 2 28.44 42.45 -45.69
C ASP A 2 27.85 41.70 -44.47
N ASP A 3 27.02 40.68 -44.72
CA ASP A 3 26.48 39.78 -43.68
C ASP A 3 27.47 38.67 -43.27
N ALA A 4 28.69 38.69 -43.80
CA ALA A 4 29.73 37.69 -43.53
C ALA A 4 30.63 38.01 -42.31
N ALA A 5 30.46 39.18 -41.69
CA ALA A 5 31.35 39.66 -40.61
C ALA A 5 30.87 39.34 -39.18
N GLU A 6 29.67 38.76 -39.01
CA GLU A 6 29.09 38.50 -37.67
C GLU A 6 29.23 37.05 -37.17
N ALA A 7 29.99 36.20 -37.87
CA ALA A 7 30.40 34.91 -37.30
C ALA A 7 31.65 35.10 -36.43
N PRO A 8 31.66 34.68 -35.14
CA PRO A 8 32.84 34.83 -34.29
C PRO A 8 33.93 33.83 -34.70
N ASN A 9 34.79 34.21 -35.63
CA ASN A 9 36.06 33.54 -35.90
C ASN A 9 37.11 33.97 -34.88
N ALA A 10 37.04 33.41 -33.67
CA ALA A 10 38.11 33.54 -32.68
C ALA A 10 38.98 32.27 -32.71
N THR A 11 40.05 32.29 -33.50
CA THR A 11 41.15 31.33 -33.38
C THR A 11 41.97 31.66 -32.13
N LEU A 12 41.94 30.77 -31.13
CA LEU A 12 42.69 30.94 -29.88
C LEU A 12 44.09 30.34 -30.00
N LYS A 13 45.09 31.11 -29.56
CA LYS A 13 46.49 30.69 -29.44
C LYS A 13 46.70 30.06 -28.06
N GLU A 14 47.20 28.82 -28.03
CA GLU A 14 47.47 28.08 -26.78
C GLU A 14 48.62 28.70 -26.00
N THR A 15 48.42 28.93 -24.69
CA THR A 15 49.52 28.95 -23.71
C THR A 15 49.07 28.37 -22.36
N GLY A 16 49.74 27.28 -21.97
CA GLY A 16 50.28 27.03 -20.63
C GLY A 16 49.35 26.83 -19.42
N ASN A 17 49.23 25.55 -19.01
CA ASN A 17 49.07 25.02 -17.65
C ASN A 17 48.77 25.98 -16.48
N ALA A 18 47.63 25.76 -15.81
CA ALA A 18 47.54 25.92 -14.35
C ALA A 18 46.48 24.99 -13.75
N THR A 19 46.92 24.20 -12.79
CA THR A 19 46.24 23.19 -11.97
C THR A 19 45.31 23.81 -10.93
N GLY A 20 44.17 23.14 -10.71
CA GLY A 20 43.49 22.99 -9.41
C GLY A 20 42.86 24.22 -8.76
N GLU A 21 41.54 24.19 -8.60
CA GLU A 21 40.92 24.41 -7.28
C GLU A 21 39.44 24.01 -7.31
N GLN A 22 39.10 23.07 -6.42
CA GLN A 22 37.74 22.80 -6.00
C GLN A 22 37.33 23.91 -5.05
N ASN A 23 36.43 24.80 -5.47
CA ASN A 23 35.71 25.64 -4.52
C ASN A 23 34.23 25.30 -4.65
N ALA A 24 33.71 24.79 -3.53
CA ALA A 24 32.31 24.56 -3.27
C ALA A 24 31.55 25.88 -3.41
N ASP A 25 30.56 25.92 -4.31
CA ASP A 25 29.62 27.03 -4.40
C ASP A 25 28.26 26.57 -3.86
N SER A 26 28.00 26.96 -2.61
CA SER A 26 26.72 26.77 -1.94
C SER A 26 25.79 27.91 -2.34
N GLY A 27 24.98 27.70 -3.37
CA GLY A 27 23.99 28.69 -3.84
C GLY A 27 23.12 28.27 -5.03
N GLU A 28 22.92 26.96 -5.24
CA GLU A 28 22.25 26.43 -6.44
C GLU A 28 20.71 26.28 -6.34
N GLU A 29 20.06 26.80 -5.29
CA GLU A 29 18.61 26.54 -5.09
C GLU A 29 17.69 27.31 -6.07
N ASP A 30 18.17 28.38 -6.71
CA ASP A 30 17.40 29.19 -7.68
C ASP A 30 17.91 29.13 -9.13
N GLN A 31 18.89 28.26 -9.44
CA GLN A 31 19.40 28.14 -10.82
C GLN A 31 18.39 27.39 -11.70
N MET A 32 17.84 28.11 -12.69
CA MET A 32 17.03 27.53 -13.76
C MET A 32 17.73 26.32 -14.39
N LEU A 33 16.98 25.23 -14.58
CA LEU A 33 17.51 23.94 -15.02
C LEU A 33 18.23 24.06 -16.38
N ASP A 34 19.55 23.92 -16.39
CA ASP A 34 20.39 24.07 -17.58
C ASP A 34 20.57 22.72 -18.32
N TRP A 35 19.82 22.55 -19.41
CA TRP A 35 19.84 21.35 -20.27
C TRP A 35 21.19 21.12 -20.99
N SER A 36 22.04 22.15 -21.10
CA SER A 36 23.36 22.01 -21.73
C SER A 36 24.30 21.09 -20.95
N LYS A 37 24.03 20.85 -19.66
CA LYS A 37 24.79 19.92 -18.81
C LYS A 37 24.51 18.45 -19.15
N LEU A 38 23.37 18.15 -19.78
CA LEU A 38 22.90 16.79 -20.11
C LEU A 38 23.28 16.34 -21.51
N ALA A 39 23.59 17.27 -22.42
CA ALA A 39 24.07 16.93 -23.75
C ALA A 39 25.40 16.15 -23.65
N PRO A 40 25.61 15.10 -24.48
CA PRO A 40 26.86 14.37 -24.51
C PRO A 40 27.99 15.34 -24.82
N LYS A 41 28.85 15.58 -23.82
CA LYS A 41 29.96 16.52 -23.96
C LYS A 41 30.91 15.96 -25.02
N PRO A 42 31.17 16.65 -26.13
CA PRO A 42 32.23 16.24 -27.03
C PRO A 42 33.52 16.16 -26.20
N SER A 43 34.17 15.01 -26.22
CA SER A 43 35.40 14.78 -25.49
C SER A 43 36.42 15.85 -25.89
N LYS A 44 36.81 16.69 -24.94
CA LYS A 44 37.79 17.80 -25.08
C LYS A 44 37.30 19.00 -25.89
N ALA A 45 36.40 19.80 -25.32
CA ALA A 45 36.39 21.23 -25.56
C ALA A 45 36.61 21.94 -24.21
N SER A 46 37.68 22.74 -24.15
CA SER A 46 38.04 23.57 -23.00
C SER A 46 36.83 24.31 -22.46
N ARG A 47 36.50 24.12 -21.17
CA ARG A 47 35.64 25.05 -20.44
C ARG A 47 36.42 26.36 -20.29
N ALA A 48 36.30 27.25 -21.28
CA ALA A 48 36.70 28.63 -21.09
C ALA A 48 35.83 29.19 -19.96
N LEU A 49 36.46 29.58 -18.83
CA LEU A 49 35.75 30.31 -17.78
C LEU A 49 35.13 31.56 -18.42
N PRO A 50 33.81 31.79 -18.29
CA PRO A 50 33.24 33.07 -18.69
C PRO A 50 33.92 34.15 -17.86
N LYS A 51 34.49 35.16 -18.52
CA LYS A 51 35.10 36.30 -17.83
C LYS A 51 34.02 36.99 -17.00
N ARG A 52 34.16 36.90 -15.68
CA ARG A 52 33.29 37.56 -14.71
C ARG A 52 33.37 39.08 -14.95
N GLY A 53 32.28 39.70 -15.38
CA GLY A 53 32.16 41.16 -15.45
C GLY A 53 31.79 41.78 -16.79
N GLU A 54 31.66 41.03 -17.88
CA GLU A 54 31.07 41.58 -19.12
C GLU A 54 29.54 41.62 -19.00
N LYS A 55 29.03 42.66 -18.36
CA LYS A 55 27.61 43.03 -18.35
C LYS A 55 27.26 43.57 -19.73
N ALA A 56 27.06 42.68 -20.70
CA ALA A 56 26.84 43.04 -22.09
C ALA A 56 25.42 43.60 -22.37
N PHE A 57 24.71 44.23 -21.42
CA PHE A 57 23.33 44.65 -21.67
C PHE A 57 22.88 45.95 -21.02
N GLU A 58 22.47 46.86 -21.91
CA GLU A 58 21.30 47.73 -21.78
C GLU A 58 20.23 47.20 -22.76
N PRO A 59 18.95 47.10 -22.38
CA PRO A 59 17.88 46.73 -23.32
C PRO A 59 17.68 47.86 -24.32
N ILE A 60 18.04 47.64 -25.58
CA ILE A 60 17.76 48.58 -26.67
C ILE A 60 16.28 48.42 -27.06
N ALA A 61 15.59 49.53 -27.30
CA ALA A 61 14.17 49.57 -27.71
C ALA A 61 13.85 48.80 -29.02
N ALA A 62 14.87 48.34 -29.74
CA ALA A 62 14.79 47.63 -31.01
C ALA A 62 14.73 46.09 -30.90
N GLY A 63 14.74 45.53 -29.69
CA GLY A 63 14.54 44.09 -29.45
C GLY A 63 15.79 43.33 -28.98
N PRO A 64 15.72 41.99 -28.86
CA PRO A 64 16.79 41.18 -28.26
C PRO A 64 18.03 41.11 -29.16
N SER A 65 19.20 41.23 -28.53
CA SER A 65 20.52 41.14 -29.19
C SER A 65 20.70 39.78 -29.88
N ALA A 66 21.43 39.75 -31.00
CA ALA A 66 21.77 38.52 -31.73
C ALA A 66 22.42 37.46 -30.82
N TYR A 67 23.26 37.88 -29.86
CA TYR A 67 23.87 36.99 -28.88
C TYR A 67 22.84 36.35 -27.93
N GLN A 68 21.80 37.09 -27.54
CA GLN A 68 20.71 36.55 -26.72
C GLN A 68 19.90 35.52 -27.49
N LYS A 69 19.58 35.80 -28.76
CA LYS A 69 18.88 34.86 -29.64
C LYS A 69 19.70 33.58 -29.83
N HIS A 70 21.00 33.70 -30.07
CA HIS A 70 21.88 32.54 -30.22
C HIS A 70 22.01 31.73 -28.92
N THR A 71 22.14 32.40 -27.77
CA THR A 71 22.23 31.71 -26.47
C THR A 71 20.92 30.98 -26.15
N LEU A 72 19.78 31.60 -26.45
CA LEU A 72 18.46 30.99 -26.30
C LEU A 72 18.29 29.80 -27.25
N GLU A 73 18.64 29.95 -28.52
CA GLU A 73 18.54 28.88 -29.52
C GLU A 73 19.41 27.68 -29.13
N LYS A 74 20.66 27.93 -28.69
CA LYS A 74 21.55 26.90 -28.17
C LYS A 74 20.95 26.17 -26.97
N ALA A 75 20.32 26.89 -26.03
CA ALA A 75 19.65 26.27 -24.89
C ALA A 75 18.44 25.43 -25.33
N ARG A 76 17.69 25.89 -26.33
CA ARG A 76 16.54 25.18 -26.92
C ARG A 76 16.98 23.90 -27.64
N GLU A 77 18.03 23.95 -28.42
CA GLU A 77 18.62 22.77 -29.10
C GLU A 77 19.14 21.75 -28.09
N ALA A 78 19.80 22.20 -27.02
CA ALA A 78 20.25 21.32 -25.94
C ALA A 78 19.08 20.60 -25.27
N MET A 79 17.97 21.31 -25.05
CA MET A 79 16.73 20.74 -24.52
C MET A 79 16.14 19.70 -25.49
N TYR A 80 16.00 20.02 -26.78
CA TYR A 80 15.48 19.06 -27.76
C TYR A 80 16.37 17.83 -27.91
N THR A 81 17.68 18.01 -27.85
CA THR A 81 18.65 16.89 -27.88
C THR A 81 18.51 16.01 -26.64
N ALA A 82 18.33 16.59 -25.45
CA ALA A 82 18.11 15.83 -24.23
C ALA A 82 16.77 15.07 -24.26
N LEU A 83 15.72 15.65 -24.88
CA LEU A 83 14.42 15.01 -25.04
C LEU A 83 14.40 13.92 -26.12
N SER A 84 15.21 14.06 -27.17
CA SER A 84 15.34 13.06 -28.24
C SER A 84 16.24 11.89 -27.87
N ALA A 85 17.11 12.06 -26.86
CA ALA A 85 17.98 11.00 -26.38
C ALA A 85 17.18 9.76 -25.96
N GLN A 86 17.47 8.62 -26.60
CA GLN A 86 16.83 7.36 -26.27
C GLN A 86 17.24 6.92 -24.86
N ARG A 87 16.24 6.51 -24.06
CA ARG A 87 16.50 5.93 -22.75
C ARG A 87 17.02 4.51 -22.92
N GLU A 88 18.31 4.31 -22.68
CA GLU A 88 18.93 2.98 -22.71
C GLU A 88 19.01 2.39 -21.30
N ILE A 89 18.71 1.09 -21.18
CA ILE A 89 18.84 0.35 -19.92
C ILE A 89 19.77 -0.84 -20.16
N GLN A 90 20.74 -1.03 -19.26
CA GLN A 90 21.65 -2.17 -19.34
C GLN A 90 20.89 -3.48 -19.08
N THR A 91 20.90 -4.41 -20.04
CA THR A 91 20.22 -5.71 -19.95
C THR A 91 20.60 -6.49 -18.70
N LYS A 92 21.87 -6.40 -18.25
CA LYS A 92 22.36 -7.07 -17.03
C LYS A 92 21.65 -6.63 -15.74
N ARG A 93 20.99 -5.46 -15.75
CA ARG A 93 20.23 -4.94 -14.60
C ARG A 93 18.75 -5.36 -14.64
N LEU A 94 18.28 -5.88 -15.77
CA LEU A 94 16.89 -6.26 -15.96
C LEU A 94 16.67 -7.69 -15.50
N SER A 95 15.55 -7.92 -14.83
CA SER A 95 15.08 -9.27 -14.54
C SER A 95 14.52 -9.91 -15.80
N GLN A 96 14.49 -11.24 -15.84
CA GLN A 96 13.96 -11.98 -17.01
C GLN A 96 12.87 -12.94 -16.56
N ALA A 97 11.75 -12.94 -17.28
CA ALA A 97 10.63 -13.85 -17.00
C ALA A 97 9.99 -14.36 -18.29
N ILE A 98 9.41 -15.56 -18.23
CA ILE A 98 8.67 -16.17 -19.32
C ILE A 98 7.20 -16.27 -18.93
N TRP A 99 6.33 -15.64 -19.71
CA TRP A 99 4.88 -15.69 -19.59
C TRP A 99 4.32 -16.97 -20.20
N ILE A 100 3.58 -17.72 -19.39
CA ILE A 100 2.88 -18.95 -19.75
C ILE A 100 1.38 -18.62 -19.92
N PRO A 101 0.87 -18.55 -21.16
CA PRO A 101 -0.50 -18.12 -21.42
C PRO A 101 -1.57 -19.08 -20.87
N SER A 102 -1.26 -20.38 -20.77
CA SER A 102 -2.19 -21.40 -20.25
C SER A 102 -2.49 -21.23 -18.77
N LEU A 103 -1.50 -20.77 -17.99
CA LEU A 103 -1.59 -20.64 -16.54
C LEU A 103 -1.91 -19.21 -16.09
N TYR A 104 -1.84 -18.25 -17.01
CA TYR A 104 -1.90 -16.82 -16.73
C TYR A 104 -0.87 -16.39 -15.69
N ARG A 105 0.37 -16.89 -15.81
CA ARG A 105 1.50 -16.56 -14.92
C ARG A 105 2.78 -16.41 -15.72
N ALA A 106 3.74 -15.65 -15.19
CA ALA A 106 5.11 -15.74 -15.64
C ALA A 106 5.98 -16.38 -14.58
N HIS A 107 6.87 -17.28 -15.01
CA HIS A 107 7.93 -17.75 -14.16
C HIS A 107 9.17 -16.85 -14.34
N VAL A 108 9.80 -16.49 -13.23
CA VAL A 108 11.02 -15.68 -13.24
C VAL A 108 12.22 -16.59 -13.44
N VAL A 109 13.01 -16.29 -14.46
CA VAL A 109 14.24 -17.00 -14.82
C VAL A 109 15.42 -16.40 -14.05
N ASP A 110 15.57 -15.08 -14.14
CA ASP A 110 16.60 -14.32 -13.44
C ASP A 110 15.95 -13.19 -12.63
N SER A 111 16.07 -13.26 -11.30
CA SER A 111 15.51 -12.27 -10.38
C SER A 111 16.59 -11.27 -9.96
N ARG A 112 16.50 -10.03 -10.45
CA ARG A 112 17.43 -8.94 -10.11
C ARG A 112 16.79 -7.91 -9.17
N GLY A 113 17.53 -7.52 -8.13
CA GLY A 113 17.14 -6.45 -7.21
C GLY A 113 16.18 -6.87 -6.10
N VAL A 114 15.81 -5.88 -5.28
CA VAL A 114 15.07 -6.08 -4.01
C VAL A 114 13.55 -6.19 -4.22
N VAL A 115 13.05 -5.87 -5.41
CA VAL A 115 11.59 -5.79 -5.68
C VAL A 115 10.90 -7.14 -5.43
N PHE A 116 11.59 -8.24 -5.72
CA PHE A 116 11.08 -9.59 -5.49
C PHE A 116 10.82 -9.92 -4.03
N VAL A 117 11.39 -9.20 -3.04
CA VAL A 117 11.04 -9.36 -1.60
C VAL A 117 9.53 -9.31 -1.37
N SER A 118 8.84 -8.39 -2.04
CA SER A 118 7.39 -8.23 -1.92
C SER A 118 6.59 -8.87 -3.07
N LEU A 119 7.21 -9.07 -4.23
CA LEU A 119 6.55 -9.55 -5.45
C LEU A 119 6.62 -11.07 -5.61
N GLY A 120 5.57 -11.63 -6.19
CA GLY A 120 5.51 -13.02 -6.60
C GLY A 120 5.30 -14.00 -5.48
N SER A 121 5.08 -15.25 -5.89
CA SER A 121 4.87 -16.38 -5.01
C SER A 121 5.74 -17.55 -5.44
N TYR A 122 6.30 -18.26 -4.46
CA TYR A 122 7.03 -19.50 -4.73
C TYR A 122 6.04 -20.64 -4.85
N VAL A 123 5.93 -21.19 -6.06
CA VAL A 123 5.01 -22.31 -6.37
C VAL A 123 5.84 -23.56 -6.67
N ARG A 124 5.38 -24.71 -6.18
CA ARG A 124 5.96 -26.02 -6.51
C ARG A 124 5.08 -26.64 -7.59
N ARG A 125 5.64 -26.86 -8.78
CA ARG A 125 4.93 -27.48 -9.91
C ARG A 125 5.39 -28.93 -10.06
N PRO A 126 4.51 -29.89 -10.37
CA PRO A 126 4.90 -31.30 -10.54
C PRO A 126 6.00 -31.51 -11.58
N GLU A 127 6.05 -30.67 -12.61
CA GLU A 127 7.07 -30.70 -13.67
C GLU A 127 8.49 -30.45 -13.18
N THR A 128 8.66 -29.75 -12.04
CA THR A 128 10.01 -29.48 -11.50
C THR A 128 10.13 -29.66 -10.00
N PRO A 129 11.25 -30.26 -9.52
CA PRO A 129 11.41 -30.57 -8.10
C PRO A 129 11.62 -29.33 -7.21
N HIS A 130 12.05 -28.20 -7.80
CA HIS A 130 12.36 -26.97 -7.06
C HIS A 130 11.18 -25.97 -7.08
N LYS A 131 11.08 -25.18 -6.01
CA LYS A 131 10.12 -24.06 -5.96
C LYS A 131 10.56 -23.00 -6.95
N ARG A 132 9.67 -22.60 -7.86
CA ARG A 132 9.90 -21.53 -8.85
C ARG A 132 9.18 -20.26 -8.41
N LEU A 133 9.77 -19.10 -8.69
CA LEU A 133 9.13 -17.82 -8.44
C LEU A 133 8.19 -17.51 -9.61
N GLU A 134 6.89 -17.51 -9.33
CA GLU A 134 5.86 -17.17 -10.30
C GLU A 134 5.24 -15.81 -9.94
N LEU A 135 5.01 -14.99 -10.96
CA LEU A 135 4.39 -13.68 -10.88
C LEU A 135 2.99 -13.70 -11.49
N LEU A 136 2.11 -12.91 -10.90
CA LEU A 136 0.77 -12.63 -11.41
C LEU A 136 0.83 -11.60 -12.57
N PRO A 137 -0.19 -11.57 -13.45
CA PRO A 137 -0.21 -10.66 -14.61
C PRO A 137 -0.02 -9.18 -14.23
N GLU A 138 -0.66 -8.70 -13.16
CA GLU A 138 -0.50 -7.32 -12.69
C GLU A 138 0.90 -7.03 -12.15
N GLU A 139 1.57 -8.02 -11.55
CA GLU A 139 2.94 -7.87 -11.04
C GLU A 139 3.95 -7.77 -12.19
N ILE A 140 3.73 -8.55 -13.25
CA ILE A 140 4.58 -8.56 -14.44
C ILE A 140 4.39 -7.27 -15.22
N LEU A 141 3.14 -6.89 -15.50
CA LEU A 141 2.82 -5.64 -16.18
C LEU A 141 3.47 -4.45 -15.47
N TYR A 142 3.42 -4.41 -14.14
CA TYR A 142 4.04 -3.35 -13.37
C TYR A 142 5.56 -3.29 -13.54
N MET A 143 6.22 -4.45 -13.55
CA MET A 143 7.67 -4.53 -13.70
C MET A 143 8.14 -4.22 -15.13
N VAL A 144 7.35 -4.61 -16.13
CA VAL A 144 7.58 -4.29 -17.55
C VAL A 144 7.35 -2.80 -17.81
N GLU A 145 6.25 -2.22 -17.31
CA GLU A 145 5.96 -0.77 -17.45
C GLU A 145 7.04 0.08 -16.76
N ARG A 146 7.54 -0.39 -15.60
CA ARG A 146 8.66 0.27 -14.90
C ARG A 146 10.00 0.14 -15.66
N GLY A 147 10.11 -0.75 -16.64
CA GLY A 147 11.37 -1.04 -17.33
C GLY A 147 12.39 -1.74 -16.44
N SER A 148 11.94 -2.61 -15.51
CA SER A 148 12.81 -3.37 -14.61
C SER A 148 12.87 -4.88 -14.94
N MET A 149 12.05 -5.33 -15.88
CA MET A 149 11.99 -6.72 -16.31
C MET A 149 11.71 -6.83 -17.80
N LEU A 150 12.36 -7.79 -18.45
CA LEU A 150 12.05 -8.26 -19.79
C LEU A 150 11.17 -9.51 -19.69
N CYS A 151 10.16 -9.59 -20.55
CA CYS A 151 9.21 -10.70 -20.55
C CYS A 151 9.18 -11.37 -21.92
N TRP A 152 9.32 -12.69 -21.96
CA TRP A 152 9.17 -13.50 -23.17
C TRP A 152 7.84 -14.25 -23.13
N LYS A 153 7.24 -14.51 -24.29
CA LYS A 153 6.09 -15.40 -24.40
C LYS A 153 6.59 -16.83 -24.50
N GLU A 154 5.98 -17.75 -23.77
CA GLU A 154 6.27 -19.17 -23.95
C GLU A 154 6.05 -19.58 -25.42
N SER A 155 7.09 -20.15 -26.01
CA SER A 155 7.12 -20.70 -27.37
C SER A 155 7.93 -21.97 -27.35
N ALA A 156 7.65 -22.92 -28.24
CA ALA A 156 8.32 -24.22 -28.29
C ALA A 156 9.86 -24.10 -28.37
N ALA A 157 10.37 -23.05 -29.03
CA ALA A 157 11.81 -22.77 -29.13
C ALA A 157 12.44 -22.27 -27.81
N LEU A 158 11.69 -21.55 -26.98
CA LEU A 158 12.14 -21.04 -25.68
C LEU A 158 12.06 -22.10 -24.58
N ALA A 159 11.10 -23.02 -24.69
CA ALA A 159 11.01 -24.16 -23.80
C ALA A 159 12.27 -25.02 -23.88
N ALA A 160 12.82 -25.25 -25.09
CA ALA A 160 14.04 -26.03 -25.29
C ALA A 160 15.28 -25.39 -24.63
N SER A 161 15.45 -24.07 -24.72
CA SER A 161 16.61 -23.36 -24.14
C SER A 161 16.57 -23.20 -22.62
N THR A 162 15.42 -23.44 -21.98
CA THR A 162 15.28 -23.33 -20.51
C THR A 162 15.82 -24.57 -19.77
N TYR A 163 16.00 -25.70 -20.48
CA TYR A 163 16.41 -26.99 -19.88
C TYR A 163 17.88 -27.38 -20.11
N GLU A 164 18.63 -26.64 -20.94
CA GLU A 164 20.08 -26.82 -21.07
C GLU A 164 20.78 -26.13 -19.90
N LYS A 165 20.80 -26.81 -18.75
CA LYS A 165 21.58 -26.43 -17.57
C LYS A 165 22.91 -27.16 -17.55
N ASP A 166 23.89 -26.63 -18.27
CA ASP A 166 25.30 -26.97 -18.07
C ASP A 166 26.03 -25.72 -17.56
N GLY A 167 26.20 -25.59 -16.24
CA GLY A 167 27.07 -24.58 -15.60
C GLY A 167 26.40 -23.34 -14.99
N ASP A 168 27.19 -22.56 -14.23
CA ASP A 168 26.85 -21.30 -13.53
C ASP A 168 26.58 -20.10 -14.48
N ASP A 169 26.36 -20.36 -15.76
CA ASP A 169 26.17 -19.32 -16.77
C ASP A 169 24.75 -18.74 -16.72
N GLN A 170 24.66 -17.43 -16.95
CA GLN A 170 23.37 -16.73 -16.99
C GLN A 170 22.52 -17.28 -18.13
N ILE A 171 21.31 -17.74 -17.82
CA ILE A 171 20.36 -18.28 -18.81
C ILE A 171 20.10 -17.20 -19.87
N GLN A 172 20.60 -17.42 -21.08
CA GLN A 172 20.32 -16.55 -22.22
C GLN A 172 19.09 -17.09 -22.96
N LEU A 173 17.97 -16.37 -22.80
CA LEU A 173 16.75 -16.69 -23.53
C LEU A 173 16.93 -16.34 -25.01
N ILE A 174 16.79 -17.34 -25.87
CA ILE A 174 16.93 -17.19 -27.33
C ILE A 174 15.58 -16.72 -27.91
N GLY A 175 15.51 -15.43 -28.27
CA GLY A 175 14.35 -14.84 -28.94
C GLY A 175 14.10 -13.40 -28.54
N GLU A 176 13.20 -12.74 -29.25
CA GLU A 176 12.82 -11.35 -28.97
C GLU A 176 11.89 -11.26 -27.75
N PRO A 177 12.17 -10.38 -26.78
CA PRO A 177 11.25 -10.13 -25.67
C PRO A 177 9.98 -9.46 -26.18
N MET A 178 8.86 -9.71 -25.50
CA MET A 178 7.59 -9.05 -25.80
C MET A 178 7.70 -7.54 -25.57
N SER A 179 7.07 -6.78 -26.46
CA SER A 179 6.89 -5.34 -26.25
C SER A 179 5.97 -5.09 -25.05
N ALA A 180 6.06 -3.90 -24.43
CA ALA A 180 5.16 -3.52 -23.34
C ALA A 180 3.69 -3.57 -23.80
N GLN A 181 3.39 -3.11 -25.02
CA GLN A 181 2.06 -3.15 -25.62
C GLN A 181 1.55 -4.59 -25.77
N GLN A 182 2.41 -5.50 -26.22
CA GLN A 182 2.08 -6.92 -26.33
C GLN A 182 1.83 -7.54 -24.95
N CYS A 183 2.59 -7.15 -23.92
CA CYS A 183 2.33 -7.61 -22.56
C CYS A 183 0.93 -7.17 -22.09
N PHE A 184 0.55 -5.92 -22.34
CA PHE A 184 -0.78 -5.41 -22.00
C PHE A 184 -1.89 -6.18 -22.72
N THR A 185 -1.75 -6.44 -24.02
CA THR A 185 -2.79 -7.19 -24.77
C THR A 185 -2.89 -8.65 -24.33
N GLU A 186 -1.76 -9.28 -23.97
CA GLU A 186 -1.74 -10.67 -23.56
C GLU A 186 -2.19 -10.89 -22.13
N MET A 187 -1.90 -9.97 -21.20
CA MET A 187 -2.11 -10.16 -19.77
C MET A 187 -3.42 -9.53 -19.25
N LEU A 188 -3.89 -8.44 -19.86
CA LEU A 188 -5.17 -7.84 -19.49
C LEU A 188 -6.34 -8.77 -19.86
N GLY A 189 -7.36 -8.82 -19.01
CA GLY A 189 -8.53 -9.70 -19.15
C GLY A 189 -8.26 -11.17 -18.77
N LYS A 190 -7.00 -11.59 -18.78
CA LYS A 190 -6.57 -12.92 -18.32
C LYS A 190 -6.35 -12.94 -16.82
N GLY A 191 -6.60 -14.10 -16.19
CA GLY A 191 -6.42 -14.26 -14.75
C GLY A 191 -7.22 -13.26 -13.91
N ARG A 192 -8.42 -12.85 -14.33
CA ARG A 192 -9.31 -11.90 -13.64
C ARG A 192 -8.71 -10.51 -13.39
N VAL A 193 -7.73 -10.06 -14.20
CA VAL A 193 -7.19 -8.70 -14.11
C VAL A 193 -7.87 -7.80 -15.13
N SER A 194 -8.56 -6.78 -14.65
CA SER A 194 -9.03 -5.68 -15.49
C SER A 194 -7.99 -4.54 -15.54
N MET A 195 -8.17 -3.62 -16.49
CA MET A 195 -7.29 -2.45 -16.61
C MET A 195 -7.34 -1.58 -15.33
N GLU A 196 -8.52 -1.45 -14.73
CA GLU A 196 -8.75 -0.67 -13.52
C GLU A 196 -8.03 -1.28 -12.32
N GLN A 197 -8.08 -2.60 -12.18
CA GLN A 197 -7.35 -3.33 -11.13
C GLN A 197 -5.85 -3.16 -11.29
N TYR A 198 -5.36 -3.19 -12.53
CA TYR A 198 -3.95 -2.91 -12.81
C TYR A 198 -3.56 -1.46 -12.43
N GLN A 199 -4.38 -0.47 -12.78
CA GLN A 199 -4.13 0.93 -12.43
C GLN A 199 -4.05 1.14 -10.92
N VAL A 200 -4.99 0.55 -10.16
CA VAL A 200 -4.98 0.59 -8.68
C VAL A 200 -3.73 -0.09 -8.14
N TYR A 201 -3.38 -1.26 -8.67
CA TYR A 201 -2.18 -2.00 -8.27
C TYR A 201 -0.90 -1.20 -8.50
N ALA A 202 -0.73 -0.64 -9.70
CA ALA A 202 0.43 0.16 -10.07
C ALA A 202 0.53 1.42 -9.21
N TYR A 203 -0.59 2.09 -8.93
CA TYR A 203 -0.65 3.24 -8.04
C TYR A 203 -0.15 2.88 -6.64
N LEU A 204 -0.74 1.87 -6.00
CA LEU A 204 -0.35 1.44 -4.65
C LEU A 204 1.11 1.00 -4.56
N LYS A 205 1.61 0.28 -5.57
CA LYS A 205 3.01 -0.14 -5.63
C LYS A 205 3.98 1.04 -5.77
N ARG A 206 3.61 2.11 -6.47
CA ARG A 206 4.42 3.33 -6.57
C ARG A 206 4.57 4.05 -5.22
N PHE A 207 3.57 3.95 -4.33
CA PHE A 207 3.68 4.45 -2.95
C PHE A 207 4.45 3.52 -2.00
N GLY A 208 4.96 2.38 -2.48
CA GLY A 208 5.73 1.44 -1.68
C GLY A 208 4.88 0.49 -0.83
N TYR A 209 3.56 0.44 -1.04
CA TYR A 209 2.72 -0.56 -0.38
C TYR A 209 3.01 -1.97 -0.92
N THR A 210 2.92 -2.95 -0.03
CA THR A 210 2.87 -4.35 -0.47
C THR A 210 1.42 -4.70 -0.79
N VAL A 211 1.18 -5.23 -1.98
CA VAL A 211 -0.16 -5.54 -2.49
C VAL A 211 -0.17 -6.99 -2.93
N ARG A 212 -1.19 -7.74 -2.50
CA ARG A 212 -1.48 -9.09 -3.00
C ARG A 212 -2.96 -9.27 -3.26
N ARG A 213 -3.30 -10.26 -4.08
CA ARG A 213 -4.68 -10.64 -4.31
C ARG A 213 -5.33 -11.28 -3.08
N ALA A 214 -6.61 -10.96 -2.89
CA ALA A 214 -7.46 -11.55 -1.87
C ALA A 214 -8.09 -12.89 -2.29
N GLN A 215 -8.16 -13.17 -3.59
CA GLN A 215 -8.69 -14.43 -4.10
C GLN A 215 -7.63 -15.20 -4.88
N PRO A 216 -7.45 -16.51 -4.59
CA PRO A 216 -6.59 -17.35 -5.38
C PRO A 216 -7.21 -17.59 -6.77
N LEU A 217 -6.37 -17.86 -7.75
CA LEU A 217 -6.82 -18.32 -9.06
C LEU A 217 -7.16 -19.82 -8.97
N PRO A 218 -8.08 -20.36 -9.80
CA PRO A 218 -8.62 -21.72 -9.68
C PRO A 218 -7.60 -22.89 -9.74
N GLU A 219 -6.33 -22.64 -10.03
CA GLU A 219 -5.28 -23.66 -10.16
C GLU A 219 -4.01 -23.32 -9.35
N SER A 220 -4.12 -22.39 -8.38
CA SER A 220 -2.95 -21.77 -7.78
C SER A 220 -2.76 -22.10 -6.29
N GLU A 221 -1.63 -22.71 -5.97
CA GLU A 221 -1.20 -22.99 -4.59
C GLU A 221 -0.38 -21.85 -3.97
N TYR A 222 -0.68 -20.58 -4.26
CA TYR A 222 -0.05 -19.49 -3.50
C TYR A 222 -0.84 -19.18 -2.24
N VAL A 223 -0.11 -18.91 -1.15
CA VAL A 223 -0.73 -18.61 0.15
C VAL A 223 -1.41 -17.25 0.06
N VAL A 224 -2.74 -17.30 0.02
CA VAL A 224 -3.59 -16.13 0.25
C VAL A 224 -3.75 -15.95 1.75
N PHE A 225 -3.70 -14.71 2.22
CA PHE A 225 -4.02 -14.44 3.60
C PHE A 225 -5.49 -14.82 3.86
N GLN A 226 -5.70 -15.80 4.73
CA GLN A 226 -7.03 -16.13 5.20
C GLN A 226 -7.21 -15.56 6.58
N HIS A 227 -8.32 -14.84 6.77
CA HIS A 227 -8.69 -14.34 8.07
C HIS A 227 -8.79 -15.51 9.06
N PRO A 228 -8.10 -15.47 10.20
CA PRO A 228 -8.24 -16.51 11.20
C PRO A 228 -9.68 -16.50 11.69
N LEU A 229 -10.41 -17.59 11.47
CA LEU A 229 -11.72 -17.78 12.10
C LEU A 229 -11.55 -17.57 13.60
N GLN A 230 -12.42 -16.74 14.21
CA GLN A 230 -12.38 -16.48 15.64
C GLN A 230 -12.44 -17.81 16.39
N LYS A 231 -11.29 -18.27 16.92
CA LYS A 231 -11.23 -19.43 17.79
C LYS A 231 -11.92 -19.03 19.08
N VAL A 232 -13.21 -19.36 19.19
CA VAL A 232 -13.94 -19.29 20.44
C VAL A 232 -13.25 -20.21 21.43
N SER A 233 -12.42 -19.63 22.28
CA SER A 233 -11.76 -20.34 23.37
C SER A 233 -12.85 -20.99 24.23
N LEU A 234 -12.75 -22.30 24.43
CA LEU A 234 -13.68 -23.04 25.31
C LEU A 234 -13.69 -22.43 26.72
N TRP A 235 -12.54 -21.95 27.19
CA TRP A 235 -12.40 -21.23 28.44
C TRP A 235 -13.16 -19.89 28.46
N GLN A 236 -13.29 -19.21 27.32
CA GLN A 236 -14.07 -17.98 27.20
C GLN A 236 -15.58 -18.27 27.31
N ARG A 237 -16.05 -19.40 26.75
CA ARG A 237 -17.45 -19.85 26.93
C ARG A 237 -17.73 -20.24 28.38
N ILE A 238 -16.79 -20.96 29.01
CA ILE A 238 -16.88 -21.37 30.41
C ILE A 238 -16.82 -20.15 31.33
N SER A 239 -15.92 -19.19 31.08
CA SER A 239 -15.80 -17.98 31.90
C SER A 239 -17.02 -17.07 31.78
N LEU A 240 -17.64 -16.98 30.60
CA LEU A 240 -18.90 -16.26 30.43
C LEU A 240 -20.05 -16.95 31.17
N ARG A 241 -20.10 -18.29 31.19
CA ARG A 241 -21.08 -19.02 32.01
C ARG A 241 -20.84 -18.82 33.51
N ILE A 242 -19.60 -18.96 33.96
CA ILE A 242 -19.20 -18.76 35.36
C ILE A 242 -19.43 -17.31 35.78
N SER A 243 -19.14 -16.31 34.94
CA SER A 243 -19.39 -14.92 35.27
C SER A 243 -20.88 -14.59 35.29
N THR A 244 -21.71 -15.18 34.42
CA THR A 244 -23.17 -15.02 34.51
C THR A 244 -23.74 -15.66 35.79
N LEU A 245 -23.22 -16.82 36.19
CA LEU A 245 -23.56 -17.46 37.47
C LEU A 245 -23.10 -16.62 38.66
N PHE A 246 -21.86 -16.11 38.61
CA PHE A 246 -21.30 -15.24 39.65
C PHE A 246 -22.02 -13.90 39.72
N ALA A 247 -22.50 -13.35 38.59
CA ALA A 247 -23.32 -12.14 38.54
C ALA A 247 -24.74 -12.38 39.09
N LEU A 248 -25.28 -13.59 38.91
CA LEU A 248 -26.55 -14.02 39.51
C LEU A 248 -26.41 -14.18 41.03
N ILE A 249 -25.33 -14.84 41.46
CA ILE A 249 -24.98 -15.02 42.87
C ILE A 249 -24.65 -13.68 43.52
N SER A 250 -23.93 -12.80 42.83
CA SER A 250 -23.63 -11.46 43.34
C SER A 250 -24.87 -10.59 43.36
N ARG A 251 -25.79 -10.63 42.37
CA ARG A 251 -27.11 -9.96 42.48
C ARG A 251 -27.97 -10.52 43.61
N PHE A 252 -27.86 -11.81 43.90
CA PHE A 252 -28.58 -12.44 45.01
C PHE A 252 -27.98 -12.05 46.38
N LEU A 253 -26.66 -11.87 46.46
CA LEU A 253 -25.94 -11.46 47.66
C LEU A 253 -25.89 -9.93 47.85
N SER A 254 -25.89 -9.15 46.77
CA SER A 254 -25.89 -7.68 46.75
C SER A 254 -27.30 -7.11 46.76
N GLY A 255 -28.27 -7.87 46.28
CA GLY A 255 -29.68 -7.59 46.47
C GLY A 255 -30.09 -8.03 47.86
N ASP A 256 -29.69 -7.25 48.86
CA ASP A 256 -30.55 -6.96 50.01
C ASP A 256 -31.17 -8.19 50.71
N TRP A 257 -30.46 -9.34 50.69
CA TRP A 257 -30.95 -10.54 51.37
C TRP A 257 -31.03 -10.33 52.89
N TRP A 258 -30.24 -9.39 53.42
CA TRP A 258 -30.34 -8.88 54.79
C TRP A 258 -31.52 -7.94 55.04
N THR A 259 -32.03 -7.22 54.03
CA THR A 259 -33.18 -6.31 54.23
C THR A 259 -34.52 -7.05 54.28
N ARG A 260 -34.54 -8.34 53.87
CA ARG A 260 -35.69 -9.24 54.13
C ARG A 260 -35.79 -9.70 55.59
N PHE A 261 -34.70 -9.68 56.35
CA PHE A 261 -34.67 -10.10 57.75
C PHE A 261 -34.84 -8.94 58.75
N HIS A 262 -34.93 -7.68 58.26
CA HIS A 262 -35.16 -6.51 59.10
C HIS A 262 -36.27 -5.61 58.54
N PRO A 263 -37.52 -5.73 59.03
CA PRO A 263 -38.62 -4.87 58.62
C PRO A 263 -38.53 -3.57 59.43
N GLY A 264 -37.96 -2.49 58.88
CA GLY A 264 -38.10 -1.20 59.55
C GLY A 264 -37.25 -0.02 59.10
N ILE A 265 -36.16 -0.19 58.35
CA ILE A 265 -35.28 0.93 58.01
C ILE A 265 -34.87 0.84 56.55
N MET A 266 -35.72 1.37 55.68
CA MET A 266 -35.42 2.09 54.42
C MET A 266 -36.68 2.11 53.53
N SER A 267 -37.70 2.80 54.02
CA SER A 267 -38.68 3.46 53.16
C SER A 267 -37.96 4.66 52.52
N SER A 268 -37.48 4.49 51.29
CA SER A 268 -37.13 5.52 50.30
C SER A 268 -36.25 4.84 49.26
N LEU A 269 -36.77 4.14 48.24
CA LEU A 269 -37.37 4.75 47.05
C LEU A 269 -36.59 5.99 46.52
N HIS A 270 -35.29 6.07 46.77
CA HIS A 270 -34.41 6.97 46.05
C HIS A 270 -33.56 6.23 45.02
N LYS A 271 -34.06 6.31 43.78
CA LYS A 271 -33.27 6.81 42.65
C LYS A 271 -32.08 5.95 42.21
N ASP A 272 -32.35 4.70 41.85
CA ASP A 272 -31.52 4.00 40.85
C ASP A 272 -31.93 4.38 39.41
N ALA A 273 -32.31 5.66 39.22
CA ALA A 273 -32.37 6.31 37.91
C ALA A 273 -30.94 6.62 37.45
N HIS A 274 -30.10 5.60 37.41
CA HIS A 274 -28.78 5.70 36.83
C HIS A 274 -29.00 5.93 35.33
N TYR A 275 -28.66 7.12 34.83
CA TYR A 275 -28.80 7.47 33.40
C TYR A 275 -28.30 6.35 32.47
N PRO A 276 -27.14 5.70 32.73
CA PRO A 276 -26.71 4.54 31.94
C PRO A 276 -27.66 3.33 31.96
N SER A 277 -28.42 3.10 33.04
CA SER A 277 -29.45 2.05 33.10
C SER A 277 -30.65 2.38 32.20
N ILE A 278 -31.08 3.64 32.18
CA ILE A 278 -32.17 4.13 31.33
C ILE A 278 -31.74 4.07 29.86
N PHE A 279 -30.56 4.60 29.51
CA PHE A 279 -30.04 4.54 28.15
C PHE A 279 -29.79 3.09 27.69
N ASN A 280 -29.33 2.19 28.56
CA ASN A 280 -29.22 0.77 28.23
C ASN A 280 -30.58 0.10 27.92
N ARG A 281 -31.66 0.56 28.55
CA ARG A 281 -33.03 0.08 28.28
C ARG A 281 -33.63 0.70 27.02
N LEU A 282 -33.32 1.96 26.74
CA LEU A 282 -33.74 2.68 25.53
C LEU A 282 -32.90 2.32 24.30
N ARG A 283 -31.82 1.55 24.47
CA ARG A 283 -30.96 1.13 23.38
C ARG A 283 -31.74 0.21 22.44
N ILE A 284 -32.01 0.70 21.23
CA ILE A 284 -32.51 -0.12 20.13
C ILE A 284 -31.38 -1.10 19.79
N ARG A 285 -31.52 -2.35 20.23
CA ARG A 285 -30.66 -3.43 19.76
C ARG A 285 -31.25 -3.89 18.43
N PRO A 286 -30.50 -3.80 17.31
CA PRO A 286 -30.95 -4.48 16.11
C PRO A 286 -31.07 -5.96 16.45
N HIS A 287 -32.29 -6.48 16.39
CA HIS A 287 -32.49 -7.90 16.42
C HIS A 287 -31.90 -8.44 15.12
N PRO A 288 -31.11 -9.53 15.12
CA PRO A 288 -30.76 -10.18 13.88
C PRO A 288 -32.08 -10.58 13.23
N GLY A 289 -32.49 -9.81 12.21
CA GLY A 289 -33.66 -10.13 11.41
C GLY A 289 -33.46 -11.48 10.74
N PRO A 290 -34.51 -12.08 10.16
CA PRO A 290 -34.35 -13.29 9.37
C PRO A 290 -33.21 -13.05 8.39
N VAL A 291 -32.21 -13.93 8.42
CA VAL A 291 -31.07 -13.91 7.51
C VAL A 291 -31.65 -14.07 6.11
N HIS A 292 -31.97 -12.95 5.47
CA HIS A 292 -32.26 -12.95 4.05
C HIS A 292 -30.96 -13.44 3.43
N GLN A 293 -31.01 -14.64 2.86
CA GLN A 293 -29.91 -15.18 2.06
C GLN A 293 -29.77 -14.26 0.86
N VAL A 294 -29.02 -13.17 1.02
CA VAL A 294 -28.68 -12.28 -0.07
C VAL A 294 -27.94 -13.13 -1.07
N THR A 295 -28.48 -13.20 -2.28
CA THR A 295 -27.87 -13.90 -3.41
C THR A 295 -26.45 -13.37 -3.58
N LYS A 296 -25.46 -14.25 -3.41
CA LYS A 296 -24.01 -14.01 -3.20
C LYS A 296 -23.25 -13.29 -4.33
N THR A 297 -23.91 -12.70 -5.30
CA THR A 297 -23.25 -12.07 -6.45
C THR A 297 -23.42 -10.56 -6.39
N SER A 298 -22.88 -9.95 -5.34
CA SER A 298 -22.58 -8.52 -5.38
C SER A 298 -21.35 -8.31 -6.27
N PRO A 299 -21.30 -7.22 -7.07
CA PRO A 299 -20.11 -6.88 -7.86
C PRO A 299 -18.94 -6.40 -6.99
N TYR A 300 -19.21 -6.11 -5.71
CA TYR A 300 -18.24 -5.60 -4.74
C TYR A 300 -17.61 -6.76 -3.99
N GLN A 301 -16.43 -7.18 -4.45
CA GLN A 301 -15.65 -8.19 -3.79
C GLN A 301 -14.24 -7.68 -3.53
N VAL A 302 -13.68 -8.01 -2.37
CA VAL A 302 -12.30 -7.64 -2.04
C VAL A 302 -11.37 -8.29 -3.06
N PHE A 303 -10.57 -7.46 -3.72
CA PHE A 303 -9.64 -7.89 -4.75
C PHE A 303 -8.19 -7.84 -4.27
N PHE A 304 -7.82 -6.80 -3.52
CA PHE A 304 -6.47 -6.63 -2.98
C PHE A 304 -6.45 -6.57 -1.46
N HIS A 305 -5.47 -7.26 -0.89
CA HIS A 305 -4.96 -7.05 0.45
C HIS A 305 -3.71 -6.19 0.39
N VAL A 306 -3.65 -5.16 1.23
CA VAL A 306 -2.57 -4.17 1.21
C VAL A 306 -1.96 -4.02 2.59
N TRP A 307 -0.63 -3.97 2.61
CA TRP A 307 0.19 -3.74 3.79
C TRP A 307 1.02 -2.48 3.62
N LYS A 308 1.12 -1.71 4.70
CA LYS A 308 2.00 -0.54 4.78
C LYS A 308 3.47 -0.93 4.59
N PRO A 309 4.31 -0.02 4.08
CA PRO A 309 5.74 -0.28 3.90
C PRO A 309 6.47 -0.57 5.22
N GLU A 310 5.96 -0.09 6.35
CA GLU A 310 6.56 -0.30 7.68
C GLU A 310 6.29 -1.70 8.26
N THR A 311 5.32 -2.43 7.71
CA THR A 311 4.88 -3.72 8.25
C THR A 311 5.88 -4.82 7.87
N ALA A 312 6.37 -5.56 8.87
CA ALA A 312 7.26 -6.70 8.64
C ALA A 312 6.58 -7.73 7.71
N TRP A 313 7.18 -7.97 6.55
CA TRP A 313 6.57 -8.76 5.48
C TRP A 313 7.18 -10.16 5.39
N ASN A 314 6.31 -11.17 5.37
CA ASN A 314 6.68 -12.56 5.07
C ASN A 314 5.78 -13.12 3.97
N ARG A 315 6.38 -13.68 2.91
CA ARG A 315 5.64 -14.20 1.73
C ARG A 315 4.83 -15.46 2.03
N THR A 316 5.29 -16.29 2.97
CA THR A 316 4.68 -17.60 3.28
C THR A 316 3.58 -17.48 4.32
N GLN A 317 3.79 -16.62 5.31
CA GLN A 317 2.80 -16.31 6.35
C GLN A 317 2.61 -14.80 6.37
N PRO A 318 1.78 -14.26 5.46
CA PRO A 318 1.49 -12.83 5.46
C PRO A 318 0.84 -12.43 6.78
N THR A 319 1.23 -11.27 7.30
CA THR A 319 0.58 -10.67 8.47
C THR A 319 -0.83 -10.23 8.09
N ARG A 320 -1.61 -9.81 9.08
CA ARG A 320 -2.91 -9.19 8.83
C ARG A 320 -2.76 -7.98 7.88
N PRO A 321 -3.59 -7.86 6.84
CA PRO A 321 -3.60 -6.69 5.97
C PRO A 321 -4.05 -5.44 6.73
N ASP A 322 -3.44 -4.31 6.38
CA ASP A 322 -3.82 -3.00 6.92
C ASP A 322 -5.06 -2.46 6.21
N PHE A 323 -5.15 -2.72 4.90
CA PHE A 323 -6.29 -2.30 4.08
C PHE A 323 -6.77 -3.43 3.18
N GLU A 324 -8.09 -3.53 3.06
CA GLU A 324 -8.79 -4.37 2.10
C GLU A 324 -9.42 -3.46 1.04
N ILE A 325 -9.02 -3.70 -0.21
CA ILE A 325 -9.38 -2.84 -1.32
C ILE A 325 -10.29 -3.60 -2.29
N VAL A 326 -11.42 -2.95 -2.58
CA VAL A 326 -12.39 -3.35 -3.58
C VAL A 326 -12.20 -2.43 -4.77
N VAL A 327 -11.97 -3.00 -5.95
CA VAL A 327 -11.76 -2.22 -7.17
C VAL A 327 -13.04 -2.20 -7.99
N VAL A 328 -13.45 -1.01 -8.40
CA VAL A 328 -14.74 -0.77 -9.04
C VAL A 328 -14.55 0.18 -10.22
N ASN A 329 -15.16 -0.15 -11.36
CA ASN A 329 -15.18 0.73 -12.52
C ASN A 329 -16.44 1.63 -12.46
N ALA A 330 -16.24 2.94 -12.35
CA ALA A 330 -17.31 3.92 -12.17
C ALA A 330 -18.36 3.93 -13.29
N ARG A 331 -18.00 3.48 -14.50
CA ARG A 331 -18.89 3.51 -15.68
C ARG A 331 -19.81 2.29 -15.75
N THR A 332 -19.37 1.16 -15.21
CA THR A 332 -20.10 -0.11 -15.31
C THR A 332 -20.94 -0.41 -14.08
N THR A 333 -20.50 0.03 -12.91
CA THR A 333 -21.13 -0.27 -11.63
C THR A 333 -21.63 1.00 -10.97
N SER A 334 -22.83 0.94 -10.40
CA SER A 334 -23.46 2.03 -9.65
C SER A 334 -22.77 2.28 -8.31
N PHE A 335 -23.33 3.15 -7.47
CA PHE A 335 -22.87 3.32 -6.09
C PHE A 335 -23.30 2.11 -5.21
N PRO A 336 -22.47 1.64 -4.26
CA PRO A 336 -22.80 0.47 -3.45
C PRO A 336 -24.03 0.71 -2.59
N THR A 337 -24.93 -0.28 -2.55
CA THR A 337 -26.09 -0.26 -1.66
C THR A 337 -25.71 -0.67 -0.25
N ILE A 338 -26.58 -0.40 0.73
CA ILE A 338 -26.35 -0.85 2.10
C ILE A 338 -26.22 -2.37 2.20
N PHE A 339 -26.97 -3.12 1.36
CA PHE A 339 -26.93 -4.58 1.31
C PHE A 339 -25.57 -5.09 0.81
N ASP A 340 -25.01 -4.44 -0.22
CA ASP A 340 -23.68 -4.75 -0.74
C ASP A 340 -22.60 -4.52 0.33
N LEU A 341 -22.69 -3.40 1.04
CA LEU A 341 -21.77 -3.07 2.13
C LEU A 341 -21.89 -4.05 3.29
N THR A 342 -23.12 -4.43 3.68
CA THR A 342 -23.31 -5.44 4.74
C THR A 342 -22.75 -6.79 4.35
N ALA A 343 -23.00 -7.25 3.12
CA ALA A 343 -22.43 -8.50 2.61
C ALA A 343 -20.90 -8.47 2.63
N LEU A 344 -20.32 -7.33 2.25
CA LEU A 344 -18.88 -7.16 2.25
C LEU A 344 -18.30 -7.13 3.68
N TYR A 345 -18.96 -6.45 4.62
CA TYR A 345 -18.54 -6.47 6.03
C TYR A 345 -18.65 -7.85 6.68
N ASP A 346 -19.59 -8.68 6.25
CA ASP A 346 -19.75 -10.05 6.75
C ASP A 346 -18.59 -10.97 6.32
N GLU A 347 -17.94 -10.69 5.18
CA GLU A 347 -16.74 -11.42 4.73
C GLU A 347 -15.50 -11.07 5.56
N LEU A 348 -15.49 -9.90 6.21
CA LEU A 348 -14.31 -9.34 6.85
C LEU A 348 -14.26 -9.61 8.35
N PRO A 349 -13.08 -9.91 8.91
CA PRO A 349 -12.95 -10.16 10.34
C PRO A 349 -13.02 -8.85 11.10
N THR A 350 -13.82 -8.84 12.17
CA THR A 350 -13.89 -7.74 13.13
C THR A 350 -12.49 -7.32 13.58
N VAL A 351 -12.09 -6.09 13.25
CA VAL A 351 -10.87 -5.49 13.79
C VAL A 351 -11.15 -5.22 15.26
N PRO A 352 -10.40 -5.80 16.21
CA PRO A 352 -10.52 -5.37 17.60
C PRO A 352 -10.12 -3.90 17.64
N PRO A 353 -10.90 -3.02 18.30
CA PRO A 353 -10.62 -1.60 18.32
C PRO A 353 -9.19 -1.40 18.80
N LEU A 354 -8.41 -0.57 18.08
CA LEU A 354 -7.11 -0.14 18.55
C LEU A 354 -7.34 0.57 19.88
N LEU A 355 -7.11 -0.15 20.98
CA LEU A 355 -7.06 0.42 22.29
C LEU A 355 -5.85 1.33 22.27
N ASN A 356 -6.06 2.60 21.91
CA ASN A 356 -5.13 3.67 22.19
C ASN A 356 -5.01 3.72 23.71
N ASN A 357 -4.16 2.85 24.24
CA ASN A 357 -3.59 2.96 25.57
C ASN A 357 -2.70 4.20 25.49
N ALA A 358 -3.29 5.39 25.51
CA ALA A 358 -2.54 6.56 25.90
C ALA A 358 -1.83 6.18 27.20
N PRO A 359 -0.50 6.28 27.28
CA PRO A 359 0.20 5.99 28.51
C PRO A 359 -0.31 6.97 29.55
N ILE A 360 -1.19 6.51 30.43
CA ILE A 360 -1.55 7.26 31.63
C ILE A 360 -0.23 7.39 32.37
N ARG A 361 0.33 8.61 32.42
CA ARG A 361 1.41 8.96 33.36
C ARG A 361 0.87 8.62 34.74
N ARG A 362 1.20 7.43 35.23
CA ARG A 362 0.94 7.06 36.62
C ARG A 362 1.84 7.97 37.44
N HIS A 363 1.28 9.01 38.04
CA HIS A 363 1.91 9.61 39.20
C HIS A 363 1.99 8.50 40.24
N ALA A 364 3.20 7.99 40.45
CA ALA A 364 3.49 6.95 41.42
C ALA A 364 3.23 7.50 42.81
N THR A 365 1.99 7.42 43.28
CA THR A 365 1.72 7.48 44.71
C THR A 365 2.07 6.10 45.26
N GLN A 366 3.25 6.02 45.88
CA GLN A 366 3.63 4.88 46.71
C GLN A 366 2.55 4.68 47.77
N ARG A 367 1.68 3.70 47.54
CA ARG A 367 0.86 3.12 48.58
C ARG A 367 1.33 1.69 48.79
N TRP A 368 1.97 1.47 49.92
CA TRP A 368 2.31 0.14 50.43
C TRP A 368 1.09 -0.76 50.34
N SER A 369 1.23 -1.89 49.66
CA SER A 369 0.27 -2.99 49.73
C SER A 369 1.00 -4.21 50.26
N PHE A 370 0.57 -4.71 51.41
CA PHE A 370 1.03 -5.97 51.96
C PHE A 370 0.63 -7.11 51.01
N GLY A 371 1.63 -7.84 50.54
CA GLY A 371 1.51 -8.85 49.50
C GLY A 371 1.02 -10.18 50.04
N VAL A 372 -0.31 -10.36 50.10
CA VAL A 372 -0.97 -11.70 50.01
C VAL A 372 -2.37 -11.61 49.38
N PHE A 373 -3.04 -10.44 49.39
CA PHE A 373 -4.43 -10.28 48.91
C PHE A 373 -4.60 -9.64 47.52
N SER A 374 -3.54 -9.53 46.70
CA SER A 374 -3.63 -8.86 45.39
C SER A 374 -4.48 -9.62 44.36
N SER A 375 -4.53 -10.95 44.44
CA SER A 375 -5.28 -11.83 43.53
C SER A 375 -6.79 -11.85 43.79
N LEU A 376 -7.22 -11.60 45.03
CA LEU A 376 -8.64 -11.50 45.41
C LEU A 376 -9.19 -10.08 45.20
N ARG A 377 -8.32 -9.06 45.16
CA ARG A 377 -8.73 -7.67 44.99
C ARG A 377 -9.27 -7.35 43.59
N SER A 378 -8.85 -8.08 42.55
CA SER A 378 -9.39 -7.96 41.18
C SER A 378 -10.83 -8.49 41.05
N TYR A 379 -11.26 -9.38 41.95
CA TYR A 379 -12.62 -9.93 41.97
C TYR A 379 -13.60 -9.09 42.80
N LEU A 380 -13.11 -8.39 43.82
CA LEU A 380 -13.94 -7.65 44.78
C LEU A 380 -14.08 -6.16 44.46
N TRP A 381 -13.30 -5.62 43.53
CA TRP A 381 -13.37 -4.21 43.14
C TRP A 381 -13.69 -4.13 41.65
N PRO A 382 -14.79 -3.45 41.24
CA PRO A 382 -15.06 -3.22 39.84
C PRO A 382 -13.86 -2.46 39.28
N THR A 383 -13.21 -3.04 38.27
CA THR A 383 -12.11 -2.37 37.58
C THR A 383 -12.61 -1.01 37.13
N VAL A 384 -12.02 0.07 37.64
CA VAL A 384 -12.29 1.43 37.14
C VAL A 384 -12.12 1.36 35.65
N ASP A 385 -13.24 1.49 34.91
CA ASP A 385 -13.25 1.41 33.46
C ASP A 385 -12.18 2.35 32.94
N LYS A 386 -11.14 1.77 32.32
CA LYS A 386 -10.16 2.56 31.58
C LYS A 386 -11.00 3.41 30.63
N ARG A 387 -10.94 4.74 30.76
CA ARG A 387 -11.55 5.66 29.80
C ARG A 387 -10.85 5.46 28.46
N VAL A 388 -11.36 4.50 27.67
CA VAL A 388 -10.93 4.28 26.30
C VAL A 388 -11.45 5.46 25.49
N ASN A 389 -10.63 5.98 24.58
CA ASN A 389 -11.06 7.04 23.69
C ASN A 389 -12.13 6.51 22.71
N VAL A 390 -13.40 6.72 23.07
CA VAL A 390 -14.58 6.26 22.33
C VAL A 390 -14.62 6.87 20.92
N PHE A 391 -14.19 8.13 20.76
CA PHE A 391 -14.19 8.76 19.44
C PHE A 391 -13.17 8.13 18.49
N GLY A 392 -12.04 7.65 19.02
CA GLY A 392 -11.04 6.92 18.23
C GLY A 392 -11.60 5.60 17.69
N THR A 393 -12.33 4.85 18.53
CA THR A 393 -12.92 3.57 18.15
C THR A 393 -14.12 3.75 17.22
N LEU A 394 -14.96 4.77 17.45
CA LEU A 394 -16.06 5.14 16.55
C LEU A 394 -15.55 5.59 15.17
N LYS A 395 -14.48 6.39 15.12
CA LYS A 395 -13.86 6.82 13.85
C LYS A 395 -13.22 5.66 13.10
N ALA A 396 -12.60 4.72 13.82
CA ALA A 396 -11.98 3.54 13.22
C ALA A 396 -13.04 2.56 12.67
N GLY A 397 -14.14 2.36 13.38
CA GLY A 397 -15.16 1.35 13.04
C GLY A 397 -14.75 -0.08 13.43
N LYS A 398 -15.68 -1.03 13.26
CA LYS A 398 -15.42 -2.48 13.46
C LYS A 398 -14.66 -3.07 12.28
N ASN A 399 -15.21 -2.85 11.09
CA ASN A 399 -14.68 -3.29 9.80
C ASN A 399 -14.47 -2.08 8.92
N THR A 400 -13.41 -2.09 8.12
CA THR A 400 -13.02 -0.97 7.28
C THR A 400 -12.66 -1.45 5.89
N VAL A 401 -13.24 -0.81 4.88
CA VAL A 401 -13.10 -1.21 3.48
C VAL A 401 -12.75 0.03 2.68
N ILE A 402 -11.82 -0.13 1.73
CA ILE A 402 -11.49 0.94 0.80
C ILE A 402 -12.04 0.57 -0.58
N LEU A 403 -12.91 1.43 -1.10
CA LEU A 403 -13.42 1.35 -2.46
C LEU A 403 -12.51 2.20 -3.35
N ALA A 404 -11.75 1.54 -4.24
CA ALA A 404 -11.00 2.20 -5.28
C ALA A 404 -11.87 2.29 -6.54
N VAL A 405 -12.43 3.48 -6.77
CA VAL A 405 -13.29 3.80 -7.90
C VAL A 405 -12.43 4.36 -9.02
N VAL A 406 -12.45 3.68 -10.17
CA VAL A 406 -11.66 4.06 -11.34
C VAL A 406 -12.59 4.52 -12.46
N ASP A 407 -12.32 5.72 -12.99
CA ASP A 407 -12.98 6.27 -14.18
C ASP A 407 -11.93 6.69 -15.21
N ALA A 408 -11.80 5.91 -16.28
CA ALA A 408 -10.92 6.19 -17.42
C ALA A 408 -9.51 6.68 -17.07
N GLY A 409 -8.87 6.07 -16.06
CA GLY A 409 -7.51 6.39 -15.63
C GLY A 409 -7.42 7.38 -14.46
N THR A 410 -8.53 8.00 -14.06
CA THR A 410 -8.62 8.70 -12.76
C THR A 410 -9.05 7.70 -11.70
N MET A 411 -8.41 7.75 -10.53
CA MET A 411 -8.66 6.83 -9.43
C MET A 411 -8.98 7.63 -8.17
N SER A 412 -10.15 7.37 -7.58
CA SER A 412 -10.62 7.94 -6.32
C SER A 412 -10.78 6.84 -5.29
N MET A 413 -10.25 7.03 -4.09
CA MET A 413 -10.37 6.06 -2.99
C MET A 413 -11.34 6.57 -1.93
N TYR A 414 -12.36 5.76 -1.61
CA TYR A 414 -13.34 6.05 -0.57
C TYR A 414 -13.22 5.03 0.55
N ARG A 415 -13.19 5.50 1.80
CA ARG A 415 -13.13 4.62 2.97
C ARG A 415 -14.50 4.49 3.60
N PHE A 416 -15.00 3.26 3.67
CA PHE A 416 -16.22 2.91 4.36
C PHE A 416 -15.89 2.17 5.65
N ASN A 417 -16.44 2.64 6.76
CA ASN A 417 -16.25 2.03 8.08
C ASN A 417 -17.61 1.59 8.62
N GLN A 418 -17.68 0.37 9.14
CA GLN A 418 -18.84 -0.10 9.89
C GLN A 418 -18.81 0.52 11.29
N GLY A 419 -19.80 1.36 11.60
CA GLY A 419 -19.88 2.03 12.90
C GLY A 419 -20.03 1.03 14.06
N CYS A 420 -19.36 1.30 15.19
CA CYS A 420 -19.45 0.48 16.41
C CYS A 420 -20.32 1.12 17.51
N PHE A 421 -21.34 1.90 17.13
CA PHE A 421 -22.23 2.59 18.09
C PHE A 421 -22.98 1.65 19.04
N GLU A 422 -23.05 0.35 18.73
CA GLU A 422 -23.64 -0.70 19.57
C GLU A 422 -22.72 -1.22 20.69
N ASP A 423 -21.41 -1.05 20.55
CA ASP A 423 -20.47 -1.59 21.53
C ASP A 423 -20.20 -0.59 22.66
N TRP A 424 -20.33 0.70 22.37
CA TRP A 424 -20.00 1.76 23.31
C TRP A 424 -21.25 2.33 23.99
N PRO A 425 -21.27 2.43 25.33
CA PRO A 425 -22.30 3.20 26.01
C PRO A 425 -22.08 4.67 25.68
N MET A 426 -22.92 5.27 24.84
CA MET A 426 -22.96 6.72 24.69
C MET A 426 -23.65 7.26 25.95
N ILE A 427 -22.87 7.91 26.82
CA ILE A 427 -23.33 8.55 28.07
C ILE A 427 -23.63 10.01 27.79
#